data_AF-A0A2V2S1H3-F1
#
_entry.id   AF-A0A2V2S1H3-F1
#
_cell.length_a   1.000
_cell.length_b   1.000
_cell.length_c   1.000
_cell.angle_alpha   90.00
_cell.angle_beta   90.00
_cell.angle_gamma   90.00
#
_symmetry.space_group_name_H-M   'P 1'
#
loop_
_entity.id
_entity.type
_entity.pdbx_description
1 polymer ?
#
loop_
_entity_poly.entity_id
_entity_poly.type
_entity_poly.pdbx_seq_one_letter_code
_entity_poly.pdbx_strand_id
1 'polypeptide(L)'
;MVEEQNNGAHSARVEMRLVVNGSFIPITHMGGDFLLIAKSSDHPPCEGTVILRVDQTERQWRVSLPQGISKTSNRVAVGLYK
;
A
#
# COMPACT_ATOMS: atom_id res chain seq x y z
N MET A 1 -7.63 15.21 38.70
CA MET A 1 -6.25 14.87 38.29
C MET A 1 -6.15 13.36 38.33
N VAL A 2 -6.35 12.70 37.19
CA VAL A 2 -5.94 11.31 36.99
C VAL A 2 -5.43 11.25 35.56
N GLU A 3 -4.14 11.53 35.41
CA GLU A 3 -3.39 11.24 34.21
C GLU A 3 -3.04 9.76 34.28
N GLU A 4 -3.90 8.93 33.71
CA GLU A 4 -3.59 7.52 33.49
C GLU A 4 -2.51 7.47 32.41
N GLN A 5 -1.25 7.49 32.83
CA GLN A 5 -0.11 7.19 31.97
C GLN A 5 -0.14 5.69 31.66
N ASN A 6 -1.08 5.31 30.79
CA ASN A 6 -1.13 4.01 30.16
C ASN A 6 0.06 3.93 29.19
N ASN A 7 1.16 3.34 29.66
CA ASN A 7 2.28 2.95 28.82
C ASN A 7 1.89 1.68 28.03
N GLY A 8 0.73 1.73 27.37
CA GLY A 8 0.14 0.64 26.62
C GLY A 8 0.84 0.52 25.28
N ALA A 9 1.20 -0.71 24.91
CA ALA A 9 1.73 -1.05 23.59
C ALA A 9 0.87 -0.38 22.50
N HIS A 10 1.38 0.71 21.91
CA HIS A 10 0.62 1.55 20.98
C HIS A 10 0.39 0.74 19.70
N SER A 11 -0.73 0.01 19.67
CA SER A 11 -1.12 -0.80 18.53
C SER A 11 -1.71 0.13 17.48
N ALA A 12 -0.88 0.56 16.54
CA ALA A 12 -1.33 1.38 15.43
C ALA A 12 -2.09 0.51 14.42
N ARG A 13 -3.29 0.94 14.01
CA ARG A 13 -4.00 0.25 12.93
C ARG A 13 -3.40 0.67 11.60
N VAL A 14 -2.73 -0.27 10.93
CA VAL A 14 -2.12 -0.03 9.62
C VAL A 14 -2.98 -0.64 8.52
N GLU A 15 -3.42 0.19 7.57
CA GLU A 15 -4.12 -0.25 6.37
C GLU A 15 -3.33 0.19 5.14
N MET A 16 -3.01 -0.76 4.26
CA MET A 16 -2.23 -0.52 3.05
C MET A 16 -3.02 -0.95 1.82
N ARG A 17 -3.22 -0.04 0.88
CA ARG A 17 -4.00 -0.28 -0.33
C ARG A 17 -3.33 0.38 -1.53
N LEU A 18 -3.31 -0.34 -2.64
CA LEU A 18 -2.90 0.17 -3.95
C LEU A 18 -4.16 0.50 -4.74
N VAL A 19 -4.23 1.69 -5.31
CA VAL A 19 -5.30 2.12 -6.20
C VAL A 19 -4.76 2.15 -7.62
N VAL A 20 -5.32 1.35 -8.52
CA VAL A 20 -4.93 1.30 -9.94
C VAL A 20 -6.17 1.35 -10.80
N ASN A 21 -6.26 2.29 -11.75
CA ASN A 21 -7.45 2.49 -12.60
C ASN A 21 -8.77 2.54 -11.79
N GLY A 22 -8.75 3.13 -10.59
CA GLY A 22 -9.91 3.19 -9.67
C GLY A 22 -10.22 1.89 -8.91
N SER A 23 -9.46 0.81 -9.15
CA SER A 23 -9.58 -0.45 -8.40
C SER A 23 -8.71 -0.43 -7.15
N PHE A 24 -9.30 -0.78 -6.01
CA PHE A 24 -8.59 -0.91 -4.73
C PHE A 24 -8.07 -2.33 -4.54
N ILE A 25 -6.77 -2.45 -4.39
CA ILE A 25 -6.06 -3.72 -4.22
C ILE A 25 -5.38 -3.71 -2.84
N PRO A 26 -5.70 -4.65 -1.94
CA PRO A 26 -5.04 -4.72 -0.64
C PRO A 26 -3.57 -5.08 -0.81
N ILE A 27 -2.69 -4.33 -0.15
CA ILE A 27 -1.24 -4.60 -0.11
C ILE A 27 -0.97 -5.44 1.13
N THR A 28 -0.30 -6.58 0.96
CA THR A 28 0.13 -7.43 2.07
C THR A 28 1.49 -7.01 2.60
N HIS A 29 2.41 -6.57 1.73
CA HIS A 29 3.76 -6.14 2.10
C HIS A 29 4.28 -5.06 1.15
N MET A 30 5.07 -4.12 1.67
CA MET A 30 5.83 -3.16 0.86
C MET A 30 7.32 -3.49 0.94
N GLY A 31 7.94 -3.67 -0.22
CA GLY A 31 9.39 -3.61 -0.39
C GLY A 31 9.83 -2.24 -0.91
N GLY A 32 11.13 -1.98 -0.95
CA GLY A 32 11.67 -0.69 -1.39
C GLY A 32 11.38 -0.35 -2.87
N ASP A 33 11.26 -1.38 -3.72
CA ASP A 33 11.04 -1.25 -5.18
C ASP A 33 9.85 -2.11 -5.66
N PHE A 34 9.15 -2.78 -4.75
CA PHE A 34 8.05 -3.66 -5.10
C PHE A 34 6.97 -3.68 -4.03
N LEU A 35 5.73 -3.96 -4.43
CA LEU A 35 4.61 -4.21 -3.53
C LEU A 35 4.17 -5.66 -3.68
N LEU A 36 3.77 -6.29 -2.57
CA LEU A 36 3.06 -7.55 -2.57
C LEU A 36 1.58 -7.25 -2.34
N ILE A 37 0.73 -7.71 -3.25
CA ILE A 37 -0.71 -7.54 -3.18
C ILE A 37 -1.39 -8.85 -2.79
N ALA A 38 -2.51 -8.76 -2.07
CA ALA A 38 -3.28 -9.94 -1.66
C ALA A 38 -3.95 -10.62 -2.87
N LYS A 39 -4.36 -9.81 -3.86
CA LYS A 39 -5.09 -10.26 -5.03
C LYS A 39 -4.42 -9.75 -6.30
N SER A 40 -3.73 -10.65 -6.99
CA SER A 40 -3.21 -10.39 -8.32
C SER A 40 -4.35 -10.16 -9.31
N SER A 41 -4.18 -9.22 -10.22
CA SER A 41 -5.11 -8.92 -11.31
C SER A 41 -4.29 -8.57 -12.54
N ASP A 42 -4.72 -8.99 -13.72
CA ASP A 42 -3.98 -8.67 -14.94
C ASP A 42 -4.17 -7.19 -15.28
N HIS A 43 -3.09 -6.42 -15.19
CA HIS A 43 -3.07 -5.01 -15.55
C HIS A 43 -1.80 -4.68 -16.34
N PRO A 44 -1.93 -3.94 -17.45
CA PRO A 44 -0.79 -3.46 -18.22
C PRO A 44 0.03 -2.45 -17.40
N PRO A 45 1.22 -2.06 -17.88
CA PRO A 45 2.00 -0.97 -17.30
C PRO A 45 1.14 0.28 -17.13
N CYS A 46 1.03 0.76 -15.89
CA CYS A 46 0.14 1.86 -15.56
C CYS A 46 0.66 2.63 -14.34
N GLU A 47 0.00 3.72 -14.00
CA GLU A 47 0.26 4.43 -12.76
C GLU A 47 -0.73 4.00 -11.69
N GLY A 48 -0.27 3.98 -10.44
CA GLY A 48 -1.09 3.71 -9.28
C GLY A 48 -0.85 4.70 -8.16
N THR A 49 -1.72 4.67 -7.16
CA THR A 49 -1.57 5.43 -5.92
C THR A 49 -1.51 4.45 -4.77
N VAL A 50 -0.42 4.47 -4.01
CA VAL A 50 -0.34 3.74 -2.75
C VAL A 50 -0.93 4.61 -1.66
N ILE A 51 -1.87 4.04 -0.91
CA ILE A 51 -2.48 4.66 0.25
C ILE A 51 -2.08 3.84 1.48
N LEU A 52 -1.33 4.46 2.37
CA LEU A 52 -0.97 3.96 3.69
C LEU A 52 -1.72 4.77 4.74
N ARG A 53 -2.59 4.10 5.47
CA ARG A 53 -3.27 4.68 6.63
C ARG A 53 -2.71 4.08 7.91
N VAL A 54 -2.34 4.93 8.85
CA VAL A 54 -1.90 4.57 10.19
C VAL A 54 -2.79 5.31 11.17
N ASP A 55 -3.68 4.58 11.85
CA ASP A 55 -4.73 5.12 12.71
C ASP A 55 -5.62 6.16 11.98
N GLN A 56 -5.48 7.43 12.34
CA GLN A 56 -6.22 8.55 11.73
C GLN A 56 -5.41 9.29 10.67
N THR A 57 -4.13 8.93 10.46
CA THR A 57 -3.26 9.58 9.47
C THR A 57 -3.25 8.79 8.18
N GLU A 58 -3.62 9.42 7.08
CA GLU A 58 -3.47 8.85 5.74
C GLU A 58 -2.27 9.50 5.03
N ARG A 59 -1.46 8.67 4.39
CA ARG A 59 -0.42 9.08 3.46
C ARG A 59 -0.69 8.40 2.14
N GLN A 60 -0.61 9.18 1.08
CA GLN A 60 -0.78 8.67 -0.27
C GLN A 60 0.34 9.20 -1.17
N TRP A 61 0.83 8.34 -2.04
CA TRP A 61 1.85 8.71 -3.02
C TRP A 61 1.62 7.97 -4.33
N ARG A 62 1.96 8.66 -5.43
CA ARG A 62 1.85 8.10 -6.78
C ARG A 62 3.06 7.21 -7.06
N VAL A 63 2.79 6.05 -7.62
CA VAL A 63 3.81 5.07 -8.04
C VAL A 63 3.59 4.73 -9.49
N SER A 64 4.68 4.52 -10.22
CA SER A 64 4.60 3.94 -11.56
C SER A 64 4.73 2.43 -11.45
N LEU A 65 3.90 1.70 -12.19
CA LEU A 65 3.91 0.24 -12.31
C LEU A 65 4.45 -0.11 -13.70
N PRO A 66 5.78 -0.04 -13.94
CA PRO A 66 6.34 -0.20 -15.28
C PRO A 66 6.13 -1.60 -15.87
N GLN A 67 5.95 -2.61 -15.01
CA GLN A 67 5.67 -3.99 -15.41
C GLN A 67 4.18 -4.35 -15.28
N GLY A 68 3.34 -3.40 -14.83
CA GLY A 68 1.95 -3.67 -14.51
C GLY A 68 1.77 -4.63 -13.35
N ILE A 69 0.63 -5.32 -13.32
CA ILE A 69 0.30 -6.36 -12.35
C ILE A 69 0.06 -7.66 -13.12
N SER A 70 0.82 -8.70 -12.81
CA SER A 70 0.61 -10.01 -13.41
C SER A 70 -0.40 -10.81 -12.60
N LYS A 71 -1.35 -11.48 -13.25
CA LYS A 71 -2.31 -12.37 -12.57
C LYS A 71 -1.63 -13.56 -11.88
N THR A 72 -0.48 -13.99 -12.38
CA THR A 72 0.30 -15.14 -11.87
C THR A 72 1.23 -14.80 -10.71
N SER A 73 1.44 -13.51 -10.44
CA SER A 73 2.39 -13.04 -9.42
C SER A 73 1.77 -11.96 -8.55
N ASN A 74 1.82 -12.16 -7.25
CA ASN A 74 1.37 -11.16 -6.28
C ASN A 74 2.41 -10.05 -6.06
N ARG A 75 3.59 -10.18 -6.67
CA ARG A 75 4.66 -9.18 -6.63
C ARG A 75 4.53 -8.21 -7.78
N VAL A 76 4.51 -6.94 -7.44
CA VAL A 76 4.29 -5.82 -8.35
C VAL A 76 5.49 -4.88 -8.25
N ALA A 77 6.21 -4.67 -9.34
CA ALA A 77 7.32 -3.72 -9.37
C ALA A 77 6.77 -2.29 -9.34
N VAL A 78 7.30 -1.45 -8.45
CA VAL A 78 6.90 -0.05 -8.32
C VAL A 78 8.10 0.88 -8.38
N GLY A 79 8.01 1.91 -9.20
CA GLY A 79 8.93 3.05 -9.17
C GLY A 79 8.31 4.21 -8.40
N LEU A 80 9.06 4.82 -7.49
CA LEU A 80 8.67 6.10 -6.91
C LEU A 80 8.69 7.17 -8.01
N TYR A 81 7.58 7.87 -8.17
CA TYR A 81 7.54 9.06 -9.02
C TYR A 81 8.34 10.16 -8.30
N LYS A 82 9.45 10.60 -8.90
CA LYS A 82 10.39 11.57 -8.31
C LYS A 82 10.02 13.00 -8.69
#